data_AF-A0A9J7IFG8-F1
#
_entry.id   AF-A0A9J7IFG8-F1
#
_cell.length_a   1.000
_cell.length_b   1.000
_cell.length_c   1.000
_cell.angle_alpha   90.00
_cell.angle_beta   90.00
_cell.angle_gamma   90.00
#
_symmetry.space_group_name_H-M   'P 1'
#
loop_
_entity.id
_entity.type
_entity.pdbx_description
1 polymer ?
#
loop_
_entity_poly.entity_id
_entity_poly.type
_entity_poly.pdbx_seq_one_letter_code
_entity_poly.pdbx_strand_id
1 'polypeptide(L)'
;MTLTMDVIEHKGGTECSEKLEKGFQDLHRILLSSSASKELLYNLQMCSNFDTNNELDISAFFNGLGNYFAAMAQLSSKFVTQFCQQFTEKDTTPTDALVQHIRDVFLPHSQDETKSHGHSQIWCLDLSYEGMKSLFSSEDDDIFNGNRCWFYQTCNEFGWFATTTSNDVAAHNVFGGQVALKFFRNLCQDVFQRSRITTATLLSPNMPSAGGLTLQELYSREWRTNHIFGGLTNISQNVIFTHGRLDPWRAVGMQHGRNVLLLEGYGHVEDLGSINLEDSVALNVAKLKVSAFINKALRES
;
A
#
# COMPACT_ATOMS: atom_id res chain seq x y z
N MET A 1 3.46 4.51 -5.49
CA MET A 1 3.02 5.19 -4.25
C MET A 1 3.03 6.73 -4.36
N THR A 2 3.37 7.33 -5.51
CA THR A 2 3.39 8.79 -5.68
C THR A 2 2.08 9.46 -5.29
N LEU A 3 0.94 8.89 -5.69
CA LEU A 3 -0.38 9.42 -5.32
C LEU A 3 -0.62 9.50 -3.81
N THR A 4 0.01 8.65 -3.00
CA THR A 4 -0.05 8.78 -1.54
C THR A 4 0.63 10.07 -1.08
N MET A 5 1.79 10.39 -1.65
CA MET A 5 2.51 11.62 -1.31
C MET A 5 1.75 12.86 -1.81
N ASP A 6 1.11 12.80 -2.98
CA ASP A 6 0.25 13.89 -3.46
C ASP A 6 -0.89 14.19 -2.48
N VAL A 7 -1.46 13.16 -1.84
CA VAL A 7 -2.52 13.32 -0.82
C VAL A 7 -1.97 13.97 0.43
N ILE A 8 -0.78 13.55 0.88
CA ILE A 8 -0.09 14.13 2.03
C ILE A 8 0.21 15.61 1.78
N GLU A 9 0.74 15.95 0.61
CA GLU A 9 0.97 17.34 0.23
C GLU A 9 -0.33 18.14 0.15
N HIS A 10 -1.36 17.59 -0.52
CA HIS A 10 -2.64 18.29 -0.70
C HIS A 10 -3.36 18.59 0.62
N LYS A 11 -3.31 17.66 1.59
CA LYS A 11 -4.00 17.82 2.89
C LYS A 11 -3.12 18.43 3.98
N GLY A 12 -1.82 18.14 3.96
CA GLY A 12 -0.85 18.51 4.99
C GLY A 12 0.06 19.67 4.63
N GLY A 13 0.07 20.10 3.37
CA GLY A 13 0.94 21.14 2.84
C GLY A 13 2.32 20.63 2.41
N THR A 14 2.97 21.40 1.55
CA THR A 14 4.29 21.09 0.98
C THR A 14 5.38 20.92 2.04
N GLU A 15 5.33 21.69 3.15
CA GLU A 15 6.29 21.54 4.24
C GLU A 15 6.24 20.12 4.86
N CYS A 16 5.03 19.57 5.06
CA CYS A 16 4.87 18.23 5.60
C CYS A 16 5.40 17.16 4.64
N SER A 17 5.05 17.24 3.35
CA SER A 17 5.48 16.25 2.36
C SER A 17 6.99 16.30 2.13
N GLU A 18 7.60 17.49 2.04
CA GLU A 18 9.05 17.65 1.91
C GLU A 18 9.81 17.15 3.15
N LYS A 19 9.32 17.46 4.36
CA LYS A 19 9.90 16.94 5.61
C LYS A 19 9.81 15.42 5.63
N LEU A 20 8.68 14.84 5.24
CA LEU A 20 8.49 13.40 5.21
C LEU A 20 9.41 12.73 4.19
N GLU A 21 9.48 13.26 2.97
CA GLU A 21 10.33 12.74 1.92
C GLU A 21 11.81 12.77 2.33
N LYS A 22 12.26 13.90 2.90
CA LYS A 22 13.63 14.03 3.42
C LYS A 22 13.91 13.02 4.53
N GLY A 23 12.98 12.81 5.45
CA GLY A 23 13.10 11.79 6.50
C GLY A 23 13.28 10.38 5.92
N PHE A 24 12.50 10.00 4.90
CA PHE A 24 12.66 8.71 4.24
C PHE A 24 13.98 8.56 3.48
N GLN A 25 14.43 9.62 2.79
CA GLN A 25 15.72 9.63 2.09
C GLN A 25 16.90 9.49 3.07
N ASP A 26 16.81 10.17 4.22
CA ASP A 26 17.81 10.09 5.28
C ASP A 26 17.83 8.71 5.94
N LEU A 27 16.66 8.12 6.24
CA LEU A 27 16.56 6.74 6.74
C LEU A 27 17.26 5.74 5.81
N HIS A 28 17.07 5.89 4.49
CA HIS A 28 17.74 5.01 3.53
C HIS A 28 19.26 5.15 3.64
N ARG A 29 19.79 6.38 3.70
CA ARG A 29 21.23 6.63 3.87
C ARG A 29 21.76 6.06 5.19
N ILE A 30 21.00 6.13 6.27
CA ILE A 30 21.37 5.57 7.58
C ILE A 30 21.45 4.05 7.51
N LEU A 31 20.49 3.38 6.88
CA LEU A 31 20.49 1.91 6.75
C LEU A 31 21.69 1.37 5.95
N LEU A 32 22.24 2.16 5.02
CA LEU A 32 23.46 1.82 4.28
C LEU A 32 24.76 2.00 5.10
N SER A 33 24.70 2.65 6.26
CA SER A 33 25.86 2.92 7.11
C SER A 33 25.95 1.92 8.27
N SER A 34 27.02 1.12 8.34
CA SER A 34 27.14 0.01 9.31
C SER A 34 27.12 0.42 10.79
N SER A 35 27.49 1.66 11.12
CA SER A 35 27.43 2.17 12.50
C SER A 35 26.08 2.83 12.81
N ALA A 36 25.60 3.70 11.92
CA ALA A 36 24.35 4.44 12.12
C ALA A 36 23.11 3.53 12.03
N SER A 37 23.16 2.47 11.20
CA SER A 37 22.07 1.52 11.10
C SER A 37 21.83 0.79 12.42
N LYS A 38 22.88 0.41 13.16
CA LYS A 38 22.73 -0.26 14.47
C LYS A 38 21.98 0.58 15.48
N GLU A 39 22.28 1.88 15.54
CA GLU A 39 21.58 2.81 16.42
C GLU A 39 20.12 2.98 16.03
N LEU A 40 19.83 3.13 14.72
CA LEU A 40 18.47 3.20 14.21
C LEU A 40 17.65 1.93 14.55
N LEU A 41 18.21 0.76 14.27
CA LEU A 41 17.54 -0.53 14.54
C LEU A 41 17.26 -0.71 16.03
N TYR A 42 18.20 -0.32 16.89
CA TYR A 42 18.00 -0.31 18.34
C TYR A 42 16.88 0.64 18.77
N ASN A 43 16.89 1.88 18.25
CA ASN A 43 15.89 2.90 18.56
C ASN A 43 14.47 2.50 18.13
N LEU A 44 14.35 1.74 17.04
CA LEU A 44 13.10 1.21 16.53
C LEU A 44 12.68 -0.14 17.16
N GLN A 45 13.48 -0.69 18.08
CA GLN A 45 13.27 -2.04 18.64
C GLN A 45 13.04 -3.10 17.56
N MET A 46 13.85 -3.06 16.50
CA MET A 46 13.74 -3.96 15.36
C MET A 46 14.05 -5.40 15.73
N CYS A 47 13.33 -6.35 15.14
CA CYS A 47 13.60 -7.77 15.32
C CYS A 47 14.98 -8.17 14.76
N SER A 48 15.58 -9.20 15.37
CA SER A 48 16.95 -9.63 15.06
C SER A 48 17.12 -10.32 13.70
N ASN A 49 16.01 -10.66 13.04
CA ASN A 49 15.98 -11.21 11.68
C ASN A 49 16.16 -10.15 10.58
N PHE A 50 16.18 -8.85 10.91
CA PHE A 50 16.42 -7.79 9.95
C PHE A 50 17.91 -7.64 9.62
N ASP A 51 18.30 -7.82 8.34
CA ASP A 51 19.66 -7.63 7.86
C ASP A 51 19.77 -6.42 6.91
N THR A 52 20.56 -5.41 7.31
CA THR A 52 20.79 -4.21 6.49
C THR A 52 21.57 -4.48 5.20
N ASN A 53 22.23 -5.64 5.08
CA ASN A 53 22.91 -6.07 3.86
C ASN A 53 21.99 -6.81 2.89
N ASN A 54 20.78 -7.18 3.33
CA ASN A 54 19.77 -7.83 2.51
C ASN A 54 18.87 -6.79 1.84
N GLU A 55 18.99 -6.62 0.53
CA GLU A 55 18.17 -5.69 -0.25
C GLU A 55 16.65 -5.93 -0.08
N LEU A 56 16.23 -7.17 0.19
CA LEU A 56 14.82 -7.50 0.40
C LEU A 56 14.32 -7.04 1.78
N ASP A 57 15.18 -7.06 2.80
CA ASP A 57 14.83 -6.51 4.12
C ASP A 57 14.72 -4.99 4.05
N ILE A 58 15.65 -4.32 3.36
CA ILE A 58 15.55 -2.88 3.09
C ILE A 58 14.25 -2.57 2.33
N SER A 59 13.94 -3.32 1.27
CA SER A 59 12.71 -3.13 0.50
C SER A 59 11.45 -3.37 1.36
N ALA A 60 11.47 -4.39 2.22
CA ALA A 60 10.37 -4.71 3.14
C ALA A 60 10.16 -3.59 4.18
N PHE A 61 11.24 -3.02 4.72
CA PHE A 61 11.20 -1.88 5.62
C PHE A 61 10.46 -0.69 5.00
N PHE A 62 10.89 -0.25 3.83
CA PHE A 62 10.24 0.86 3.13
C PHE A 62 8.84 0.52 2.63
N ASN A 63 8.58 -0.73 2.25
CA ASN A 63 7.25 -1.18 1.86
C ASN A 63 6.26 -1.15 3.04
N GLY A 64 6.66 -1.63 4.21
CA GLY A 64 5.83 -1.61 5.42
C GLY A 64 5.46 -0.18 5.82
N LEU A 65 6.46 0.70 5.93
CA LEU A 65 6.24 2.11 6.25
C LEU A 65 5.43 2.82 5.16
N GLY A 66 5.72 2.58 3.88
CA GLY A 66 4.98 3.16 2.76
C GLY A 66 3.50 2.74 2.76
N ASN A 67 3.20 1.47 3.07
CA ASN A 67 1.83 0.99 3.17
C ASN A 67 1.07 1.60 4.36
N TYR A 68 1.76 1.89 5.48
CA TYR A 68 1.15 2.64 6.58
C TYR A 68 0.67 4.03 6.12
N PHE A 69 1.52 4.80 5.44
CA PHE A 69 1.13 6.10 4.90
C PHE A 69 0.09 5.98 3.78
N ALA A 70 0.14 4.92 2.97
CA ALA A 70 -0.88 4.65 1.97
C ALA A 70 -2.24 4.40 2.62
N ALA A 71 -2.31 3.63 3.71
CA ALA A 71 -3.54 3.39 4.45
C ALA A 71 -4.08 4.69 5.07
N MET A 72 -3.20 5.51 5.65
CA MET A 72 -3.57 6.84 6.18
C MET A 72 -4.20 7.73 5.10
N ALA A 73 -3.55 7.82 3.93
CA ALA A 73 -4.05 8.62 2.81
C ALA A 73 -5.39 8.10 2.25
N GLN A 74 -5.58 6.79 2.19
CA GLN A 74 -6.80 6.15 1.68
C GLN A 74 -8.00 6.35 2.61
N LEU A 75 -7.81 6.06 3.91
CA LEU A 75 -8.93 5.85 4.84
C LEU A 75 -9.31 7.09 5.63
N SER A 76 -8.43 8.08 5.74
CA SER A 76 -8.72 9.27 6.54
C SER A 76 -7.90 10.48 6.14
N SER A 77 -8.48 11.27 5.26
CA SER A 77 -7.90 12.57 4.89
C SER A 77 -7.79 13.55 6.08
N LYS A 78 -8.61 13.36 7.13
CA LYS A 78 -8.51 14.09 8.40
C LYS A 78 -7.28 13.67 9.20
N PHE A 79 -6.94 12.38 9.26
CA PHE A 79 -5.72 11.92 9.94
C PHE A 79 -4.47 12.47 9.26
N VAL A 80 -4.45 12.59 7.92
CA VAL A 80 -3.33 13.22 7.21
C VAL A 80 -3.09 14.66 7.70
N THR A 81 -4.16 15.44 7.89
CA THR A 81 -4.05 16.83 8.37
C THR A 81 -3.46 16.87 9.79
N GLN A 82 -3.96 16.03 10.69
CA GLN A 82 -3.50 15.95 12.08
C GLN A 82 -2.05 15.46 12.18
N PHE A 83 -1.72 14.40 11.43
CA PHE A 83 -0.35 13.90 11.31
C PHE A 83 0.58 15.02 10.87
N CYS A 84 0.25 15.72 9.79
CA CYS A 84 1.12 16.76 9.25
C CYS A 84 1.30 17.95 10.19
N GLN A 85 0.25 18.37 10.89
CA GLN A 85 0.37 19.40 11.93
C GLN A 85 1.37 18.98 13.01
N GLN A 86 1.18 17.80 13.59
CA GLN A 86 2.07 17.30 14.65
C GLN A 86 3.49 17.05 14.14
N PHE A 87 3.63 16.56 12.91
CA PHE A 87 4.90 16.20 12.31
C PHE A 87 5.75 17.43 11.96
N THR A 88 5.12 18.49 11.46
CA THR A 88 5.80 19.75 11.12
C THR A 88 6.22 20.52 12.37
N GLU A 89 5.38 20.56 13.42
CA GLU A 89 5.65 21.24 14.70
C GLU A 89 6.86 20.68 15.48
N LYS A 90 7.33 19.45 15.19
CA LYS A 90 8.52 18.88 15.84
C LYS A 90 9.80 19.65 15.46
N ASP A 91 10.42 20.31 16.44
CA ASP A 91 11.73 20.97 16.34
C ASP A 91 12.89 19.96 16.39
N THR A 92 12.88 19.02 15.44
CA THR A 92 13.90 17.99 15.28
C THR A 92 14.23 17.82 13.79
N THR A 93 15.27 17.04 13.49
CA THR A 93 15.55 16.71 12.09
C THR A 93 14.37 15.94 11.49
N PRO A 94 14.15 16.03 10.16
CA PRO A 94 13.09 15.27 9.49
C PRO A 94 13.14 13.76 9.81
N THR A 95 14.34 13.23 9.94
CA THR A 95 14.62 11.82 10.29
C THR A 95 14.22 11.50 11.72
N ASP A 96 14.62 12.33 12.69
CA ASP A 96 14.26 12.10 14.09
C ASP A 96 12.75 12.23 14.29
N ALA A 97 12.11 13.20 13.63
CA ALA A 97 10.66 13.34 13.63
C ALA A 97 9.97 12.07 13.11
N LEU A 98 10.49 11.49 12.01
CA LEU A 98 9.96 10.28 11.40
C LEU A 98 10.21 9.04 12.28
N VAL A 99 11.41 8.88 12.82
CA VAL A 99 11.74 7.78 13.76
C VAL A 99 10.85 7.86 14.99
N GLN A 100 10.65 9.04 15.58
CA GLN A 100 9.73 9.21 16.70
C GLN A 100 8.30 8.83 16.30
N HIS A 101 7.81 9.28 15.15
CA HIS A 101 6.47 8.93 14.69
C HIS A 101 6.31 7.42 14.48
N ILE A 102 7.29 6.74 13.87
CA ILE A 102 7.30 5.27 13.74
C ILE A 102 7.24 4.63 15.12
N ARG A 103 7.99 5.13 16.10
CA ARG A 103 7.95 4.63 17.47
C ARG A 103 6.57 4.80 18.09
N ASP A 104 5.99 5.99 18.00
CA ASP A 104 4.68 6.30 18.58
C ASP A 104 3.56 5.44 17.99
N VAL A 105 3.67 5.06 16.71
CA VAL A 105 2.66 4.27 16.00
C VAL A 105 2.83 2.78 16.22
N PHE A 106 4.07 2.27 16.13
CA PHE A 106 4.32 0.84 16.03
C PHE A 106 4.76 0.20 17.35
N LEU A 107 5.39 0.95 18.27
CA LEU A 107 5.84 0.36 19.53
C LEU A 107 4.66 0.29 20.52
N PRO A 108 4.53 -0.82 21.26
CA PRO A 108 3.51 -0.95 22.29
C PRO A 108 3.71 0.15 23.33
N HIS A 109 2.61 0.78 23.72
CA HIS A 109 2.65 1.70 24.85
C HIS A 109 2.89 0.89 26.13
N SER A 110 3.72 1.39 27.03
CA SER A 110 4.14 0.69 28.26
C SER A 110 3.00 0.24 29.19
N GLN A 111 1.74 0.60 28.91
CA GLN A 111 0.56 0.13 29.63
C GLN A 111 -0.05 -1.18 29.07
N ASP A 112 0.33 -1.62 27.86
CA ASP A 112 -0.17 -2.85 27.23
C ASP A 112 0.69 -4.10 27.51
N GLU A 113 1.85 -3.94 28.18
CA GLU A 113 2.77 -5.04 28.52
C GLU A 113 2.18 -6.09 29.48
N THR A 114 0.99 -5.85 30.05
CA THR A 114 0.36 -6.76 31.02
C THR A 114 -0.51 -7.86 30.41
N LYS A 115 -0.67 -7.91 29.07
CA LYS A 115 -1.56 -8.87 28.39
C LYS A 115 -0.89 -9.80 27.37
N SER A 116 0.43 -9.87 27.34
CA SER A 116 1.15 -10.84 26.51
C SER A 116 1.06 -12.23 27.13
N HIS A 117 0.31 -13.10 26.47
CA HIS A 117 0.15 -14.50 26.83
C HIS A 117 1.50 -15.23 26.69
N GLY A 118 2.05 -15.72 27.81
CA GLY A 118 2.81 -16.98 27.89
C GLY A 118 4.14 -17.14 27.13
N HIS A 119 4.64 -16.15 26.38
CA HIS A 119 5.91 -16.27 25.66
C HIS A 119 6.98 -15.33 26.22
N SER A 120 8.13 -15.89 26.58
CA SER A 120 9.31 -15.22 27.14
C SER A 120 10.07 -14.33 26.15
N GLN A 121 9.45 -13.91 25.04
CA GLN A 121 10.08 -13.07 24.03
C GLN A 121 9.59 -11.63 24.16
N ILE A 122 10.54 -10.71 24.29
CA ILE A 122 10.31 -9.27 24.20
C ILE A 122 9.75 -8.98 22.80
N TRP A 123 8.65 -8.23 22.73
CA TRP A 123 8.07 -7.78 21.46
C TRP A 123 9.08 -6.92 20.68
N CYS A 124 9.10 -7.05 19.35
CA CYS A 124 9.95 -6.26 18.46
C CYS A 124 9.20 -5.91 17.16
N LEU A 125 9.64 -4.85 16.49
CA LEU A 125 9.11 -4.42 15.20
C LEU A 125 9.72 -5.26 14.07
N ASP A 126 8.93 -6.15 13.47
CA ASP A 126 9.37 -6.96 12.33
C ASP A 126 8.96 -6.33 10.99
N LEU A 127 9.88 -5.55 10.41
CA LEU A 127 9.77 -5.07 9.03
C LEU A 127 10.78 -5.77 8.09
N SER A 128 11.22 -6.99 8.44
CA SER A 128 12.07 -7.81 7.58
C SER A 128 11.28 -8.40 6.42
N TYR A 129 12.00 -8.94 5.42
CA TYR A 129 11.38 -9.69 4.34
C TYR A 129 10.71 -10.98 4.82
N GLU A 130 11.26 -11.64 5.84
CA GLU A 130 10.61 -12.79 6.49
C GLU A 130 9.30 -12.38 7.16
N GLY A 131 9.32 -11.26 7.91
CA GLY A 131 8.12 -10.67 8.49
C GLY A 131 7.06 -10.38 7.43
N MET A 132 7.44 -9.73 6.33
CA MET A 132 6.53 -9.46 5.19
C MET A 132 5.96 -10.75 4.58
N LYS A 133 6.78 -11.79 4.37
CA LYS A 133 6.31 -13.09 3.85
C LYS A 133 5.31 -13.75 4.79
N SER A 134 5.53 -13.65 6.10
CA SER A 134 4.68 -14.29 7.10
C SER A 134 3.22 -13.84 6.98
N LEU A 135 2.97 -12.58 6.60
CA LEU A 135 1.64 -12.00 6.37
C LEU A 135 0.81 -12.74 5.32
N PHE A 136 1.46 -13.47 4.41
CA PHE A 136 0.81 -14.20 3.33
C PHE A 136 1.08 -15.71 3.38
N SER A 137 1.76 -16.20 4.42
CA SER A 137 2.21 -17.60 4.49
C SER A 137 1.23 -18.51 5.24
N SER A 138 0.45 -17.97 6.17
CA SER A 138 -0.52 -18.71 6.97
C SER A 138 -1.83 -18.91 6.21
N GLU A 139 -2.28 -20.16 6.07
CA GLU A 139 -3.59 -20.48 5.50
C GLU A 139 -4.72 -20.33 6.53
N ASP A 140 -4.41 -20.50 7.83
CA ASP A 140 -5.38 -20.39 8.92
C ASP A 140 -5.70 -18.92 9.27
N ASP A 141 -4.70 -18.03 9.21
CA ASP A 141 -4.90 -16.60 9.47
C ASP A 141 -5.57 -15.86 8.30
N ASP A 142 -5.52 -16.41 7.09
CA ASP A 142 -6.12 -15.81 5.89
C ASP A 142 -7.66 -15.86 5.92
N ILE A 143 -8.26 -16.79 6.68
CA ILE A 143 -9.72 -16.94 6.79
C ILE A 143 -10.38 -15.65 7.28
N PHE A 144 -9.67 -14.85 8.09
CA PHE A 144 -10.24 -13.66 8.73
C PHE A 144 -9.85 -12.33 8.06
N ASN A 145 -8.73 -12.27 7.32
CA ASN A 145 -8.23 -11.01 6.75
C ASN A 145 -8.17 -10.99 5.21
N GLY A 146 -8.17 -12.13 4.53
CA GLY A 146 -8.12 -12.23 3.06
C GLY A 146 -6.83 -11.71 2.41
N ASN A 147 -5.79 -11.42 3.20
CA ASN A 147 -4.54 -10.82 2.73
C ASN A 147 -3.79 -11.72 1.75
N ARG A 148 -3.76 -13.03 2.01
CA ARG A 148 -3.08 -13.98 1.13
C ARG A 148 -3.88 -14.21 -0.14
N CYS A 149 -5.21 -14.30 -0.08
CA CYS A 149 -6.06 -14.32 -1.26
C CYS A 149 -5.87 -13.07 -2.15
N TRP A 150 -5.92 -11.88 -1.54
CA TRP A 150 -5.70 -10.62 -2.24
C TRP A 150 -4.31 -10.56 -2.89
N PHE A 151 -3.28 -10.95 -2.14
CA PHE A 151 -1.92 -10.98 -2.66
C PHE A 151 -1.75 -12.01 -3.78
N TYR A 152 -2.44 -13.16 -3.70
CA TYR A 152 -2.46 -14.15 -4.78
C TYR A 152 -3.04 -13.57 -6.07
N GLN A 153 -4.17 -12.87 -6.01
CA GLN A 153 -4.76 -12.21 -7.18
C GLN A 153 -3.85 -11.10 -7.70
N THR A 154 -3.21 -10.33 -6.81
CA THR A 154 -2.22 -9.32 -7.21
C THR A 154 -1.06 -9.96 -7.99
N CYS A 155 -0.55 -11.11 -7.55
CA CYS A 155 0.53 -11.84 -8.21
C CYS A 155 0.11 -12.57 -9.50
N ASN A 156 -1.15 -12.99 -9.64
CA ASN A 156 -1.60 -13.88 -10.71
C ASN A 156 -2.58 -13.27 -11.71
N GLU A 157 -3.17 -12.12 -11.39
CA GLU A 157 -4.26 -11.51 -12.15
C GLU A 157 -4.06 -10.01 -12.36
N PHE A 158 -3.88 -9.23 -11.29
CA PHE A 158 -4.00 -7.76 -11.38
C PHE A 158 -2.68 -7.01 -11.57
N GLY A 159 -1.59 -7.48 -10.95
CA GLY A 159 -0.31 -6.78 -11.00
C GLY A 159 -0.29 -5.40 -10.32
N TRP A 160 -1.25 -5.11 -9.44
CA TRP A 160 -1.37 -3.84 -8.71
C TRP A 160 -0.35 -3.70 -7.58
N PHE A 161 0.93 -3.59 -7.95
CA PHE A 161 2.04 -3.45 -7.01
C PHE A 161 2.31 -1.97 -6.70
N ALA A 162 2.35 -1.63 -5.41
CA ALA A 162 2.65 -0.29 -4.94
C ALA A 162 4.17 -0.03 -4.92
N THR A 163 4.75 0.28 -6.07
CA THR A 163 6.18 0.59 -6.17
C THR A 163 6.51 2.03 -5.77
N THR A 164 7.77 2.27 -5.40
CA THR A 164 8.32 3.60 -5.11
C THR A 164 9.45 4.01 -6.04
N THR A 165 10.00 3.08 -6.82
CA THR A 165 11.00 3.36 -7.86
C THR A 165 10.32 3.84 -9.14
N SER A 166 10.87 4.89 -9.75
CA SER A 166 10.50 5.31 -11.10
C SER A 166 11.71 5.25 -12.04
N ASN A 167 11.46 4.90 -13.31
CA ASN A 167 12.43 5.08 -14.39
C ASN A 167 12.37 6.49 -15.00
N ASP A 168 11.36 7.28 -14.62
CA ASP A 168 11.22 8.67 -15.01
C ASP A 168 12.13 9.54 -14.13
N VAL A 169 13.07 10.24 -14.76
CA VAL A 169 14.04 11.13 -14.09
C VAL A 169 13.35 12.33 -13.45
N ALA A 170 12.12 12.67 -13.89
CA ALA A 170 11.30 13.72 -13.29
C ALA A 170 10.43 13.23 -12.11
N ALA A 171 10.34 11.92 -11.89
CA ALA A 171 9.54 11.36 -10.80
C ALA A 171 10.37 11.28 -9.51
N HIS A 172 9.86 11.91 -8.46
CA HIS A 172 10.43 11.83 -7.12
C HIS A 172 10.35 10.40 -6.57
N ASN A 173 11.46 9.91 -6.04
CA ASN A 173 11.54 8.62 -5.34
C ASN A 173 10.90 8.74 -3.95
N VAL A 174 9.56 8.70 -3.93
CA VAL A 174 8.78 8.78 -2.69
C VAL A 174 9.11 7.63 -1.75
N PHE A 175 8.95 7.84 -0.44
CA PHE A 175 9.20 6.81 0.57
C PHE A 175 10.57 6.11 0.41
N GLY A 176 11.61 6.89 0.10
CA GLY A 176 12.99 6.43 0.01
C GLY A 176 13.35 5.70 -1.30
N GLY A 177 12.39 5.42 -2.18
CA GLY A 177 12.67 4.81 -3.50
C GLY A 177 13.23 3.39 -3.46
N GLN A 178 12.96 2.62 -2.41
CA GLN A 178 13.52 1.27 -2.23
C GLN A 178 12.59 0.12 -2.59
N VAL A 179 11.36 0.39 -3.04
CA VAL A 179 10.36 -0.65 -3.33
C VAL A 179 10.18 -0.79 -4.84
N ALA A 180 11.03 -1.61 -5.44
CA ALA A 180 10.99 -1.90 -6.88
C ALA A 180 10.02 -3.05 -7.21
N LEU A 181 9.57 -3.15 -8.47
CA LEU A 181 8.76 -4.29 -8.92
C LEU A 181 9.47 -5.66 -8.70
N LYS A 182 10.81 -5.69 -8.74
CA LYS A 182 11.60 -6.89 -8.44
C LYS A 182 11.32 -7.44 -7.04
N PHE A 183 11.14 -6.58 -6.04
CA PHE A 183 10.80 -6.98 -4.67
C PHE A 183 9.50 -7.81 -4.65
N PHE A 184 8.45 -7.30 -5.30
CA PHE A 184 7.17 -8.00 -5.36
C PHE A 184 7.23 -9.30 -6.17
N ARG A 185 8.03 -9.37 -7.24
CA ARG A 185 8.25 -10.63 -7.98
C ARG A 185 8.86 -11.72 -7.09
N ASN A 186 9.89 -11.36 -6.31
CA ASN A 186 10.50 -12.27 -5.35
C ASN A 186 9.49 -12.71 -4.29
N LEU A 187 8.71 -11.76 -3.75
CA LEU A 187 7.70 -12.04 -2.73
C LEU A 187 6.60 -12.98 -3.24
N CYS A 188 6.06 -12.72 -4.43
CA CYS A 188 5.08 -13.61 -5.08
C CYS A 188 5.62 -15.04 -5.26
N GLN A 189 6.89 -15.17 -5.63
CA GLN A 189 7.54 -16.47 -5.80
C GLN A 189 7.73 -17.18 -4.45
N ASP A 190 8.29 -16.50 -3.46
CA ASP A 190 8.58 -17.11 -2.17
C ASP A 190 7.33 -17.52 -1.40
N VAL A 191 6.25 -16.75 -1.50
CA VAL A 191 4.96 -17.07 -0.85
C VAL A 191 4.24 -18.23 -1.56
N PHE A 192 4.11 -18.20 -2.89
CA PHE A 192 3.20 -19.11 -3.60
C PHE A 192 3.86 -20.25 -4.38
N GLN A 193 5.17 -20.20 -4.63
CA GLN A 193 5.86 -21.23 -5.42
C GLN A 193 6.60 -22.25 -4.54
N ARG A 194 7.03 -21.89 -3.32
CA ARG A 194 7.63 -22.84 -2.38
C ARG A 194 6.63 -23.85 -1.81
N SER A 195 5.35 -23.49 -1.62
CA SER A 195 4.34 -24.43 -1.09
C SER A 195 3.87 -25.49 -2.10
N ARG A 196 4.19 -25.34 -3.40
CA ARG A 196 3.71 -26.24 -4.47
C ARG A 196 4.69 -27.36 -4.84
N ILE A 197 5.94 -27.30 -4.38
CA ILE A 197 6.97 -28.33 -4.69
C ILE A 197 6.67 -29.66 -3.98
N THR A 198 5.87 -29.67 -2.91
CA THR A 198 5.59 -30.88 -2.14
C THR A 198 4.30 -31.61 -2.55
N THR A 199 3.37 -31.01 -3.30
CA THR A 199 2.04 -31.64 -3.55
C THR A 199 1.37 -31.40 -4.92
N ALA A 200 1.90 -30.61 -5.86
CA ALA A 200 1.10 -30.15 -7.01
C ALA A 200 1.68 -30.50 -8.40
N THR A 201 1.58 -31.77 -8.80
CA THR A 201 1.74 -32.19 -10.21
C THR A 201 0.49 -31.94 -11.06
N LEU A 202 -0.59 -31.29 -10.58
CA LEU A 202 -1.90 -31.43 -11.25
C LEU A 202 -2.79 -30.22 -11.54
N LEU A 203 -2.48 -28.95 -11.23
CA LEU A 203 -3.51 -27.89 -11.44
C LEU A 203 -3.09 -26.52 -12.01
N SER A 204 -1.90 -26.35 -12.60
CA SER A 204 -1.68 -25.13 -13.41
C SER A 204 -0.68 -25.34 -14.55
N PRO A 205 -1.12 -25.36 -15.82
CA PRO A 205 -0.24 -25.45 -16.99
C PRO A 205 0.67 -24.23 -17.20
N ASN A 206 0.52 -23.16 -16.40
CA ASN A 206 1.19 -21.87 -16.58
C ASN A 206 2.07 -21.49 -15.37
N MET A 207 2.81 -22.46 -14.81
CA MET A 207 3.73 -22.20 -13.71
C MET A 207 5.10 -21.76 -14.25
N PRO A 208 5.68 -20.65 -13.75
CA PRO A 208 7.05 -20.29 -14.08
C PRO A 208 7.99 -21.44 -13.77
N SER A 209 8.85 -21.76 -14.73
CA SER A 209 10.00 -22.64 -14.49
C SER A 209 10.85 -22.11 -13.33
N ALA A 210 11.71 -22.95 -12.75
CA ALA A 210 12.52 -22.70 -11.55
C ALA A 210 13.38 -21.40 -11.53
N GLY A 211 13.34 -20.57 -12.58
CA GLY A 211 13.99 -19.26 -12.70
C GLY A 211 13.19 -18.07 -12.12
N GLY A 212 12.06 -18.32 -11.45
CA GLY A 212 11.29 -17.31 -10.75
C GLY A 212 10.31 -16.51 -11.60
N LEU A 213 9.48 -15.68 -10.95
CA LEU A 213 8.43 -14.92 -11.64
C LEU A 213 9.06 -13.82 -12.50
N THR A 214 8.95 -13.97 -13.82
CA THR A 214 9.49 -13.02 -14.80
C THR A 214 8.55 -11.82 -15.02
N LEU A 215 9.09 -10.73 -15.56
CA LEU A 215 8.28 -9.57 -15.99
C LEU A 215 7.26 -9.96 -17.07
N GLN A 216 7.67 -10.81 -18.01
CA GLN A 216 6.80 -11.26 -19.10
C GLN A 216 5.61 -12.06 -18.58
N GLU A 217 5.80 -12.88 -17.55
CA GLU A 217 4.71 -13.63 -16.93
C GLU A 217 3.74 -12.72 -16.19
N LEU A 218 4.23 -11.72 -15.44
CA LEU A 218 3.37 -10.70 -14.82
C LEU A 218 2.54 -9.95 -15.86
N TYR A 219 3.18 -9.47 -16.93
CA TYR A 219 2.48 -8.79 -18.02
C TYR A 219 1.42 -9.70 -18.68
N SER A 220 1.77 -10.96 -18.94
CA SER A 220 0.83 -11.91 -19.57
C SER A 220 -0.38 -12.23 -18.68
N ARG A 221 -0.20 -12.18 -17.35
CA ARG A 221 -1.28 -12.37 -16.36
C ARG A 221 -2.22 -11.17 -16.35
N GLU A 222 -1.69 -9.96 -16.22
CA GLU A 222 -2.45 -8.71 -16.29
C GLU A 222 -3.19 -8.58 -17.62
N TRP A 223 -2.50 -8.84 -18.74
CA TRP A 223 -3.10 -8.82 -20.07
C TRP A 223 -4.28 -9.78 -20.19
N ARG A 224 -4.18 -11.00 -19.65
CA ARG A 224 -5.27 -11.98 -19.68
C ARG A 224 -6.49 -11.46 -18.91
N THR A 225 -6.29 -10.91 -17.72
CA THR A 225 -7.35 -10.29 -16.92
C THR A 225 -8.03 -9.17 -17.70
N ASN A 226 -7.24 -8.24 -18.25
CA ASN A 226 -7.76 -7.13 -19.04
C ASN A 226 -8.43 -7.57 -20.34
N HIS A 227 -7.97 -8.66 -20.97
CA HIS A 227 -8.62 -9.24 -22.13
C HIS A 227 -10.01 -9.79 -21.81
N ILE A 228 -10.19 -10.42 -20.65
CA ILE A 228 -11.48 -10.95 -20.19
C ILE A 228 -12.43 -9.83 -19.78
N PHE A 229 -11.94 -8.85 -19.01
CA PHE A 229 -12.77 -7.82 -18.38
C PHE A 229 -12.83 -6.48 -19.14
N GLY A 230 -12.12 -6.36 -20.26
CA GLY A 230 -12.16 -5.19 -21.15
C GLY A 230 -11.18 -4.05 -20.82
N GLY A 231 -10.44 -4.16 -19.71
CA GLY A 231 -9.47 -3.15 -19.26
C GLY A 231 -10.07 -1.74 -19.20
N LEU A 232 -9.28 -0.73 -19.52
CA LEU A 232 -9.73 0.68 -19.54
C LEU A 232 -10.34 1.13 -20.88
N THR A 233 -10.40 0.25 -21.88
CA THR A 233 -10.78 0.61 -23.27
C THR A 233 -12.13 0.06 -23.70
N ASN A 234 -12.56 -1.10 -23.19
CA ASN A 234 -13.80 -1.75 -23.60
C ASN A 234 -14.79 -1.83 -22.44
N ILE A 235 -15.32 -0.66 -22.07
CA ILE A 235 -16.17 -0.49 -20.89
C ILE A 235 -17.64 -0.41 -21.29
N SER A 236 -18.47 -1.19 -20.60
CA SER A 236 -19.93 -1.17 -20.78
C SER A 236 -20.54 0.19 -20.43
N GLN A 237 -21.53 0.62 -21.21
CA GLN A 237 -22.30 1.85 -20.93
C GLN A 237 -23.19 1.73 -19.68
N ASN A 238 -23.37 0.51 -19.16
CA ASN A 238 -24.14 0.22 -17.96
C ASN A 238 -23.28 0.16 -16.69
N VAL A 239 -22.06 0.71 -16.75
CA VAL A 239 -21.18 0.88 -15.59
C VAL A 239 -20.96 2.37 -15.33
N ILE A 240 -21.01 2.74 -14.05
CA ILE A 240 -20.62 4.06 -13.54
C ILE A 240 -19.39 3.89 -12.65
N PHE A 241 -18.38 4.73 -12.86
CA PHE A 241 -17.15 4.76 -12.07
C PHE A 241 -17.19 5.97 -11.16
N THR A 242 -16.94 5.77 -9.88
CA THR A 242 -16.77 6.83 -8.90
C THR A 242 -15.36 6.74 -8.31
N HIS A 243 -14.70 7.87 -8.21
CA HIS A 243 -13.36 7.97 -7.64
C HIS A 243 -13.25 9.20 -6.76
N GLY A 244 -12.70 9.03 -5.56
CA GLY A 244 -12.16 10.16 -4.81
C GLY A 244 -10.93 10.72 -5.53
N ARG A 245 -10.83 12.05 -5.68
CA ARG A 245 -9.64 12.69 -6.28
C ARG A 245 -8.38 12.44 -5.46
N LEU A 246 -8.55 12.19 -4.16
CA LEU A 246 -7.48 11.90 -3.21
C LEU A 246 -7.35 10.40 -2.93
N ASP A 247 -8.11 9.54 -3.61
CA ASP A 247 -7.91 8.10 -3.50
C ASP A 247 -6.73 7.66 -4.39
N PRO A 248 -5.64 7.09 -3.83
CA PRO A 248 -4.55 6.54 -4.64
C PRO A 248 -4.98 5.40 -5.58
N TRP A 249 -6.04 4.65 -5.24
CA TRP A 249 -6.55 3.56 -6.09
C TRP A 249 -7.19 4.03 -7.38
N ARG A 250 -7.51 5.33 -7.52
CA ARG A 250 -8.03 5.86 -8.79
C ARG A 250 -7.07 5.63 -9.97
N ALA A 251 -5.77 5.44 -9.70
CA ALA A 251 -4.76 5.17 -10.72
C ALA A 251 -5.07 3.92 -11.56
N VAL A 252 -5.71 2.91 -10.98
CA VAL A 252 -6.03 1.66 -11.67
C VAL A 252 -7.47 1.62 -12.19
N GLY A 253 -8.20 2.73 -12.10
CA GLY A 253 -9.58 2.87 -12.53
C GLY A 253 -9.77 3.81 -13.73
N MET A 254 -10.99 3.83 -14.27
CA MET A 254 -11.35 4.74 -15.36
C MET A 254 -11.58 6.15 -14.81
N GLN A 255 -10.68 7.08 -15.14
CA GLN A 255 -10.71 8.46 -14.63
C GLN A 255 -11.36 9.48 -15.57
N HIS A 256 -11.69 9.08 -16.81
CA HIS A 256 -12.27 9.96 -17.81
C HIS A 256 -13.40 9.28 -18.57
N GLY A 257 -14.42 10.06 -18.94
CA GLY A 257 -15.56 9.57 -19.71
C GLY A 257 -16.88 10.10 -19.18
N ARG A 258 -17.96 9.76 -19.89
CA ARG A 258 -19.32 10.23 -19.57
C ARG A 258 -19.88 9.64 -18.28
N ASN A 259 -19.49 8.39 -17.95
CA ASN A 259 -19.97 7.67 -16.78
C ASN A 259 -18.92 7.66 -15.64
N VAL A 260 -18.08 8.69 -15.56
CA VAL A 260 -17.08 8.82 -14.50
C VAL A 260 -17.44 10.01 -13.62
N LEU A 261 -17.47 9.81 -12.30
CA LEU A 261 -17.59 10.86 -11.29
C LEU A 261 -16.29 10.93 -10.50
N LEU A 262 -15.56 12.04 -10.68
CA LEU A 262 -14.38 12.34 -9.88
C LEU A 262 -14.75 13.32 -8.77
N LEU A 263 -14.55 12.90 -7.52
CA LEU A 263 -14.99 13.61 -6.32
C LEU A 263 -13.83 14.37 -5.71
N GLU A 264 -13.83 15.68 -5.90
CA GLU A 264 -12.79 16.58 -5.38
C GLU A 264 -12.75 16.57 -3.85
N GLY A 265 -11.55 16.37 -3.29
CA GLY A 265 -11.33 16.38 -1.84
C GLY A 265 -11.66 15.09 -1.08
N TYR A 266 -12.19 14.06 -1.77
CA TYR A 266 -12.59 12.77 -1.19
C TYR A 266 -11.55 11.67 -1.40
N GLY A 267 -11.42 10.79 -0.41
CA GLY A 267 -10.57 9.60 -0.39
C GLY A 267 -11.30 8.34 -0.87
N HIS A 268 -10.93 7.20 -0.29
CA HIS A 268 -11.38 5.89 -0.78
C HIS A 268 -12.87 5.66 -0.50
N VAL A 269 -13.65 5.47 -1.58
CA VAL A 269 -15.06 5.02 -1.59
C VAL A 269 -16.03 5.75 -0.64
N GLU A 270 -15.77 7.02 -0.31
CA GLU A 270 -16.60 7.81 0.62
C GLU A 270 -18.05 8.00 0.11
N ASP A 271 -18.27 7.87 -1.20
CA ASP A 271 -19.59 7.92 -1.84
C ASP A 271 -20.44 6.66 -1.63
N LEU A 272 -19.87 5.54 -1.20
CA LEU A 272 -20.62 4.32 -0.89
C LEU A 272 -21.35 4.39 0.46
N GLY A 273 -21.04 5.37 1.31
CA GLY A 273 -21.80 5.62 2.53
C GLY A 273 -23.22 6.08 2.23
N SER A 274 -24.17 5.80 3.14
CA SER A 274 -25.55 6.32 3.04
C SER A 274 -25.59 7.82 2.80
N ILE A 275 -26.60 8.29 2.07
CA ILE A 275 -26.87 9.73 1.92
C ILE A 275 -27.09 10.33 3.31
N ASN A 276 -26.30 11.36 3.65
CA ASN A 276 -26.35 12.01 4.96
C ASN A 276 -26.48 13.53 4.80
N LEU A 277 -27.20 14.18 5.73
CA LEU A 277 -27.30 15.64 5.80
C LEU A 277 -25.97 16.31 6.16
N GLU A 278 -25.05 15.59 6.80
CA GLU A 278 -23.70 16.05 7.12
C GLU A 278 -22.75 15.99 5.91
N ASP A 279 -23.12 15.27 4.85
CA ASP A 279 -22.32 15.23 3.63
C ASP A 279 -22.33 16.59 2.93
N SER A 280 -21.22 16.91 2.26
CA SER A 280 -21.20 18.09 1.41
C SER A 280 -22.25 17.98 0.29
N VAL A 281 -22.67 19.13 -0.22
CA VAL A 281 -23.56 19.18 -1.39
C VAL A 281 -22.97 18.41 -2.57
N ALA A 282 -21.66 18.49 -2.80
CA ALA A 282 -21.00 17.78 -3.89
C ALA A 282 -21.09 16.25 -3.75
N LEU A 283 -20.87 15.72 -2.55
CA LEU A 283 -20.97 14.29 -2.27
C LEU A 283 -22.41 13.80 -2.40
N ASN A 284 -23.38 14.54 -1.85
CA ASN A 284 -24.79 14.21 -1.99
C ASN A 284 -25.24 14.20 -3.45
N VAL A 285 -24.79 15.17 -4.26
CA VAL A 285 -25.06 15.19 -5.70
C VAL A 285 -24.47 13.96 -6.40
N ALA A 286 -23.26 13.53 -6.02
CA ALA A 286 -22.67 12.31 -6.58
C ALA A 286 -23.47 11.05 -6.25
N LYS A 287 -23.83 10.88 -4.97
CA LYS A 287 -24.68 9.76 -4.50
C LYS A 287 -26.02 9.72 -5.25
N LEU A 288 -26.65 10.87 -5.46
CA LEU A 288 -27.89 10.98 -6.23
C LEU A 288 -27.70 10.65 -7.71
N LYS A 289 -26.58 11.03 -8.33
CA LYS A 289 -26.26 10.65 -9.72
C LYS A 289 -26.07 9.14 -9.86
N VAL A 290 -25.39 8.49 -8.92
CA VAL A 290 -25.26 7.02 -8.87
C VAL A 290 -26.62 6.37 -8.73
N SER A 291 -27.45 6.84 -7.79
CA SER A 291 -28.83 6.34 -7.60
C SER A 291 -29.67 6.49 -8.88
N ALA A 292 -29.60 7.64 -9.55
CA ALA A 292 -30.31 7.87 -10.80
C ALA A 292 -29.81 6.96 -11.93
N PHE A 293 -28.50 6.72 -12.01
CA PHE A 293 -27.90 5.80 -12.99
C PHE A 293 -28.42 4.36 -12.79
N ILE A 294 -28.39 3.86 -11.56
CA ILE A 294 -28.90 2.53 -11.22
C ILE A 294 -30.39 2.42 -11.53
N ASN A 295 -31.19 3.40 -11.12
CA ASN A 295 -32.64 3.41 -11.39
C ASN A 295 -32.96 3.44 -12.89
N LYS A 296 -32.15 4.14 -13.70
CA LYS A 296 -32.29 4.13 -15.15
C LYS A 296 -31.99 2.74 -15.71
N ALA A 297 -30.86 2.15 -15.33
CA ALA A 297 -30.46 0.82 -15.78
C ALA A 297 -31.51 -0.26 -15.45
N LEU A 298 -32.11 -0.21 -14.26
CA LEU A 298 -33.17 -1.12 -13.82
C LEU A 298 -34.50 -0.97 -14.59
N ARG A 299 -34.76 0.20 -15.20
CA ARG A 299 -35.95 0.43 -16.02
C ARG A 299 -35.75 0.02 -17.48
N GLU A 300 -34.50 0.00 -17.93
CA GLU A 300 -34.11 -0.32 -19.30
C GLU A 300 -33.75 -1.82 -19.47
N SER A 301 -33.66 -2.57 -18.37
CA SER A 301 -33.49 -4.03 -18.31
C SER A 301 -34.81 -4.79 -18.36
#